data_AF-A0A554JKT3-F1
#
_entry.id   AF-A0A554JKT3-F1
#
_cell.length_a   1.000
_cell.length_b   1.000
_cell.length_c   1.000
_cell.angle_alpha   90.00
_cell.angle_beta   90.00
_cell.angle_gamma   90.00
#
_symmetry.space_group_name_H-M   'P 1'
#
loop_
_entity.id
_entity.type
_entity.pdbx_description
1 polymer ?
#
loop_
_entity_poly.entity_id
_entity_poly.type
_entity_poly.pdbx_seq_one_letter_code
_entity_poly.pdbx_strand_id
1 'polypeptide(L)'
;MIGGVVLIVVGILGITGPIGPTAEDSIFGAGWWFDMRENWAHLILGVVGLIAAFVLPGSLQKPLVLLLGVVGVLVGLYSLVISTDFLGANLENPADTMLHILVGVWALAAGMMGKKEMMGSSMGSSMPMSMGKPGM
;
A
#
# COMPACT_ATOMS: atom_id res chain seq x y z
N MET A 1 2.71 7.28 2.90
CA MET A 1 2.59 7.40 4.38
C MET A 1 1.68 6.31 4.96
N ILE A 2 0.37 6.32 4.67
CA ILE A 2 -0.61 5.40 5.31
C ILE A 2 -0.17 3.93 5.24
N GLY A 3 0.18 3.43 4.04
CA GLY A 3 0.63 2.04 3.89
C GLY A 3 1.85 1.70 4.76
N GLY A 4 2.81 2.62 4.88
CA GLY A 4 3.99 2.43 5.74
C GLY A 4 3.61 2.33 7.23
N VAL A 5 2.71 3.19 7.70
CA VAL A 5 2.21 3.14 9.09
C VAL A 5 1.47 1.82 9.35
N VAL A 6 0.60 1.39 8.44
CA VAL A 6 -0.15 0.13 8.58
C VAL A 6 0.79 -1.05 8.69
N LEU A 7 1.80 -1.13 7.81
CA LEU A 7 2.79 -2.22 7.83
C LEU A 7 3.62 -2.24 9.12
N ILE A 8 4.00 -1.07 9.66
CA ILE A 8 4.70 -0.99 10.96
C ILE A 8 3.81 -1.52 12.07
N VAL A 9 2.55 -1.07 12.13
CA VAL A 9 1.61 -1.50 13.17
C VAL A 9 1.38 -3.02 13.10
N VAL A 10 1.14 -3.56 11.90
CA VAL A 10 0.97 -5.00 11.70
C VAL A 10 2.22 -5.77 12.13
N GLY A 11 3.42 -5.35 11.69
CA GLY A 11 4.66 -6.01 12.09
C GLY A 11 4.92 -5.99 13.60
N ILE A 12 4.61 -4.88 14.28
CA ILE A 12 4.71 -4.79 15.75
C ILE A 12 3.68 -5.71 16.41
N LEU A 13 2.42 -5.70 15.96
CA LEU A 13 1.37 -6.54 16.54
C LEU A 13 1.65 -8.04 16.35
N GLY A 14 2.26 -8.44 15.24
CA GLY A 14 2.63 -9.84 15.06
C GLY A 14 3.93 -10.23 15.78
N ILE A 15 4.85 -9.30 16.07
CA ILE A 15 5.99 -9.59 16.97
C ILE A 15 5.56 -9.66 18.43
N THR A 16 4.60 -8.84 18.84
CA THR A 16 4.22 -8.66 20.26
C THR A 16 3.14 -9.59 20.77
N GLY A 17 2.54 -10.42 19.91
CA GLY A 17 1.52 -11.40 20.33
C GLY A 17 0.19 -11.31 19.57
N PRO A 18 -0.47 -10.14 19.49
CA PRO A 18 -1.87 -10.07 19.06
C PRO A 18 -2.24 -10.77 17.75
N ILE A 19 -1.30 -10.86 16.79
CA ILE A 19 -1.52 -11.53 15.50
C ILE A 19 -0.34 -12.43 15.10
N GLY A 20 0.43 -12.95 16.06
CA GLY A 20 1.64 -13.77 15.81
C GLY A 20 2.64 -13.68 16.98
N PRO A 21 3.85 -14.28 16.90
CA PRO A 21 4.46 -14.91 15.73
C PRO A 21 4.14 -16.39 15.61
N THR A 22 3.20 -16.91 16.40
CA THR A 22 2.67 -18.27 16.31
C THR A 22 1.15 -18.23 16.32
N ALA A 23 0.52 -19.35 15.94
CA ALA A 23 -0.92 -19.51 16.02
C ALA A 23 -1.43 -19.38 17.47
N GLU A 24 -0.65 -19.85 18.45
CA GLU A 24 -1.02 -19.80 19.87
C GLU A 24 -0.99 -18.39 20.45
N ASP A 25 -0.15 -17.51 19.91
CA ASP A 25 -0.05 -16.12 20.34
C ASP A 25 -1.19 -15.26 19.77
N SER A 26 -1.66 -15.58 18.56
CA SER A 26 -2.66 -14.80 17.83
C SER A 26 -4.05 -14.85 18.47
N ILE A 27 -4.72 -13.70 18.54
CA ILE A 27 -6.14 -13.62 18.96
C ILE A 27 -7.09 -14.34 17.98
N PHE A 28 -6.62 -14.65 16.78
CA PHE A 28 -7.35 -15.40 15.75
C PHE A 28 -6.97 -16.90 15.74
N GLY A 29 -6.07 -17.32 16.61
CA GLY A 29 -5.58 -18.70 16.68
C GLY A 29 -4.93 -19.15 15.36
N ALA A 30 -5.08 -20.43 15.05
CA ALA A 30 -4.67 -21.02 13.78
C ALA A 30 -5.46 -20.53 12.54
N GLY A 31 -6.46 -19.66 12.74
CA GLY A 31 -7.23 -19.09 11.62
C GLY A 31 -6.46 -18.02 10.85
N TRP A 32 -5.62 -17.24 11.54
CA TRP A 32 -4.75 -16.24 10.93
C TRP A 32 -3.70 -15.73 11.93
N TRP A 33 -2.46 -15.72 11.49
CA TRP A 33 -1.33 -15.16 12.22
C TRP A 33 -0.25 -14.83 11.20
N PHE A 34 0.77 -14.09 11.61
CA PHE A 34 1.95 -13.84 10.80
C PHE A 34 3.15 -14.48 11.47
N ASP A 35 3.98 -15.18 10.72
CA ASP A 35 5.20 -15.74 11.28
C ASP A 35 6.24 -14.66 11.60
N MET A 36 7.31 -15.05 12.29
CA MET A 36 8.36 -14.10 12.67
C MET A 36 8.97 -13.38 11.45
N ARG A 37 9.17 -14.07 10.32
CA ARG A 37 9.78 -13.48 9.13
C ARG A 37 8.83 -12.53 8.40
N GLU A 38 7.55 -12.87 8.33
CA GLU A 38 6.51 -11.99 7.77
C GLU A 38 6.39 -10.71 8.56
N ASN A 39 6.41 -10.81 9.89
CA ASN A 39 6.37 -9.63 10.74
C ASN A 39 7.60 -8.73 10.56
N TRP A 40 8.79 -9.31 10.40
CA TRP A 40 9.99 -8.55 10.05
C TRP A 40 9.89 -7.92 8.67
N ALA A 41 9.34 -8.63 7.68
CA ALA A 41 9.12 -8.09 6.34
C ALA A 41 8.17 -6.89 6.39
N HIS A 42 7.03 -7.01 7.08
CA HIS A 42 6.07 -5.92 7.28
C HIS A 42 6.71 -4.73 8.01
N LEU A 43 7.43 -4.97 9.10
CA LEU A 43 8.06 -3.90 9.87
C LEU A 43 9.11 -3.13 9.04
N ILE A 44 10.01 -3.85 8.36
CA ILE A 44 11.08 -3.25 7.55
C ILE A 44 10.48 -2.48 6.36
N LEU A 45 9.57 -3.10 5.61
CA LEU A 45 8.90 -2.43 4.48
C LEU A 45 8.07 -1.23 4.95
N GLY A 46 7.46 -1.32 6.12
CA GLY A 46 6.72 -0.23 6.74
C GLY A 46 7.60 0.97 7.07
N VAL A 47 8.74 0.74 7.73
CA VAL A 47 9.73 1.79 8.05
C VAL A 47 10.30 2.41 6.77
N VAL A 48 10.76 1.58 5.82
CA VAL A 48 11.31 2.07 4.55
C VAL A 48 10.25 2.84 3.76
N GLY A 49 9.02 2.34 3.68
CA GLY A 49 7.91 2.99 3.00
C GLY A 49 7.47 4.30 3.66
N LEU A 50 7.55 4.39 4.99
CA LEU A 50 7.29 5.63 5.72
C LEU A 50 8.38 6.66 5.45
N ILE A 51 9.65 6.29 5.55
CA ILE A 51 10.79 7.16 5.21
C ILE A 51 10.68 7.65 3.76
N ALA A 52 10.42 6.74 2.82
CA ALA A 52 10.26 7.06 1.40
C ALA A 52 9.16 8.11 1.14
N ALA A 53 8.09 8.12 1.96
CA ALA A 53 7.01 9.10 1.83
C ALA A 53 7.44 10.53 2.17
N PHE A 54 8.48 10.72 2.98
CA PHE A 54 9.00 12.04 3.35
C PHE A 54 10.25 12.44 2.57
N VAL A 55 11.05 11.46 2.13
CA VAL A 55 12.34 11.71 1.48
C VAL A 55 12.23 11.75 -0.05
N LEU A 56 11.38 10.91 -0.66
CA LEU A 56 11.31 10.82 -2.11
C LEU A 56 10.46 11.96 -2.71
N PRO A 57 10.87 12.53 -3.86
CA PRO A 57 10.02 13.45 -4.60
C PRO A 57 8.76 12.73 -5.12
N GLY A 58 7.67 13.46 -5.30
CA GLY A 58 6.39 12.89 -5.76
C GLY A 58 6.47 12.11 -7.08
N SER A 59 7.43 12.44 -7.95
CA SER A 59 7.71 11.72 -9.19
C SER A 59 8.16 10.27 -8.96
N LEU A 60 8.79 9.97 -7.82
CA LEU A 60 9.25 8.62 -7.45
C LEU A 60 8.30 7.91 -6.50
N GLN A 61 7.49 8.65 -5.72
CA GLN A 61 6.51 8.04 -4.81
C GLN A 61 5.45 7.23 -5.57
N LYS A 62 4.91 7.75 -6.67
CA LYS A 62 3.88 7.02 -7.45
C LYS A 62 4.41 5.70 -8.04
N PRO A 63 5.53 5.67 -8.79
CA PRO A 63 6.11 4.42 -9.27
C PRO A 63 6.40 3.42 -8.16
N LEU A 64 6.90 3.89 -7.00
CA LEU A 64 7.14 3.03 -5.84
C LEU A 64 5.84 2.37 -5.34
N VAL A 65 4.76 3.14 -5.17
CA VAL A 65 3.45 2.61 -4.75
C VAL A 65 2.91 1.60 -5.75
N LEU A 66 3.04 1.88 -7.05
CA LEU A 66 2.62 0.95 -8.10
C LEU A 66 3.43 -0.34 -8.07
N LEU A 67 4.76 -0.24 -7.89
CA LEU A 67 5.64 -1.40 -7.79
C LEU A 67 5.27 -2.27 -6.59
N LEU A 68 5.07 -1.67 -5.41
CA LEU A 68 4.61 -2.41 -4.22
C LEU A 68 3.26 -3.06 -4.43
N GLY A 69 2.35 -2.40 -5.17
CA GLY A 69 1.07 -2.98 -5.55
C GLY A 69 1.21 -4.21 -6.45
N VAL A 70 2.08 -4.15 -7.47
CA VAL A 70 2.39 -5.32 -8.32
C VAL A 70 3.00 -6.44 -7.48
N VAL A 71 3.99 -6.14 -6.62
CA VAL A 71 4.64 -7.12 -5.76
C VAL A 71 3.62 -7.80 -4.84
N GLY A 72 2.72 -7.05 -4.20
CA GLY A 72 1.66 -7.61 -3.35
C GLY A 72 0.76 -8.59 -4.11
N VAL A 73 0.31 -8.23 -5.31
CA VAL A 73 -0.49 -9.14 -6.15
C VAL A 73 0.31 -10.39 -6.53
N LEU A 74 1.57 -10.23 -6.92
CA LEU A 74 2.41 -11.37 -7.31
C LEU A 74 2.70 -12.31 -6.14
N VAL A 75 2.93 -11.81 -4.93
CA VAL A 75 3.11 -12.64 -3.72
C VAL A 75 1.83 -13.42 -3.42
N GLY A 76 0.66 -12.77 -3.47
CA GLY A 76 -0.61 -13.47 -3.26
C GLY A 76 -0.90 -14.52 -4.34
N LEU A 77 -0.62 -14.23 -5.62
CA LEU A 77 -0.75 -15.23 -6.69
C LEU A 77 0.25 -16.37 -6.54
N TYR A 78 1.50 -16.08 -6.16
CA TYR A 78 2.51 -17.10 -5.88
C TYR A 78 2.06 -18.03 -4.77
N SER A 79 1.53 -17.47 -3.68
CA SER A 79 0.99 -18.22 -2.56
C SER A 79 -0.17 -19.14 -2.95
N LEU A 80 -1.01 -18.67 -3.87
CA LEU A 80 -2.16 -19.41 -4.37
C LEU A 80 -1.79 -20.58 -5.28
N VAL A 81 -0.79 -20.41 -6.16
CA VAL A 81 -0.55 -21.34 -7.28
C VAL A 81 0.78 -22.09 -7.23
N ILE A 82 1.74 -21.62 -6.41
CA ILE A 82 3.09 -22.17 -6.39
C ILE A 82 3.44 -22.72 -5.00
N SER A 83 3.49 -21.88 -3.97
CA SER A 83 3.98 -22.27 -2.64
C SER A 83 3.56 -21.28 -1.57
N THR A 84 3.19 -21.77 -0.39
CA THR A 84 2.97 -20.94 0.81
C THR A 84 4.27 -20.49 1.46
N ASP A 85 5.39 -21.18 1.23
CA ASP A 85 6.71 -20.71 1.65
C ASP A 85 7.26 -19.72 0.62
N PHE A 86 7.56 -18.49 1.07
CA PHE A 86 8.12 -17.43 0.25
C PHE A 86 9.23 -16.70 1.00
N LEU A 87 10.47 -16.77 0.50
CA LEU A 87 11.65 -16.18 1.15
C LEU A 87 11.83 -16.62 2.62
N GLY A 88 11.38 -17.83 2.95
CA GLY A 88 11.44 -18.44 4.28
C GLY A 88 10.30 -18.04 5.23
N ALA A 89 9.39 -17.17 4.80
CA ALA A 89 8.15 -16.87 5.48
C ALA A 89 7.06 -17.87 5.06
N ASN A 90 6.27 -18.34 6.03
CA ASN A 90 5.15 -19.23 5.79
C ASN A 90 3.83 -18.44 5.72
N LEU A 91 3.31 -18.28 4.50
CA LEU A 91 2.07 -17.57 4.23
C LEU A 91 0.88 -18.40 4.71
N GLU A 92 0.13 -17.86 5.67
CA GLU A 92 -1.03 -18.48 6.32
C GLU A 92 -2.26 -18.40 5.41
N ASN A 93 -2.30 -19.33 4.45
CA ASN A 93 -3.38 -19.41 3.48
C ASN A 93 -4.67 -20.03 4.06
N PRO A 94 -5.85 -19.54 3.64
CA PRO A 94 -6.08 -18.63 2.51
C PRO A 94 -5.99 -17.12 2.83
N ALA A 95 -5.84 -16.76 4.11
CA ALA A 95 -5.93 -15.37 4.56
C ALA A 95 -4.84 -14.49 3.94
N ASP A 96 -3.60 -14.95 3.90
CA ASP A 96 -2.48 -14.16 3.39
C ASP A 96 -2.52 -13.97 1.88
N THR A 97 -2.93 -15.00 1.13
CA THR A 97 -3.24 -14.84 -0.30
C THR A 97 -4.22 -13.70 -0.53
N MET A 98 -5.34 -13.69 0.20
CA MET A 98 -6.36 -12.65 0.07
C MET A 98 -5.82 -11.28 0.47
N LEU A 99 -5.12 -11.19 1.60
CA LEU A 99 -4.54 -9.95 2.10
C LEU A 99 -3.60 -9.32 1.05
N HIS A 100 -2.65 -10.09 0.53
CA HIS A 100 -1.65 -9.61 -0.41
C HIS A 100 -2.27 -9.17 -1.74
N ILE A 101 -3.25 -9.92 -2.26
CA ILE A 101 -3.97 -9.52 -3.47
C ILE A 101 -4.78 -8.23 -3.23
N LEU A 102 -5.57 -8.18 -2.16
CA LEU A 102 -6.45 -7.03 -1.89
C LEU A 102 -5.66 -5.75 -1.62
N VAL A 103 -4.62 -5.83 -0.78
CA VAL A 103 -3.74 -4.69 -0.49
C VAL A 103 -2.93 -4.30 -1.73
N GLY A 104 -2.46 -5.27 -2.52
CA GLY A 104 -1.76 -5.02 -3.77
C GLY A 104 -2.63 -4.29 -4.79
N VAL A 105 -3.87 -4.75 -5.01
CA VAL A 105 -4.86 -4.09 -5.86
C VAL A 105 -5.19 -2.68 -5.35
N TRP A 106 -5.37 -2.51 -4.03
CA TRP A 106 -5.59 -1.20 -3.44
C TRP A 106 -4.42 -0.23 -3.69
N ALA A 107 -3.18 -0.68 -3.52
CA ALA A 107 -2.00 0.13 -3.80
C ALA A 107 -1.91 0.53 -5.29
N LEU A 108 -2.20 -0.40 -6.20
CA LEU A 108 -2.29 -0.12 -7.64
C LEU A 108 -3.35 0.96 -7.93
N ALA A 109 -4.55 0.80 -7.38
CA ALA A 109 -5.63 1.77 -7.54
C ALA A 109 -5.22 3.15 -7.00
N ALA A 110 -4.68 3.22 -5.79
CA ALA A 110 -4.23 4.46 -5.17
C ALA A 110 -3.15 5.18 -6.01
N GLY A 111 -2.18 4.45 -6.54
CA GLY A 111 -1.13 5.01 -7.42
C GLY A 111 -1.67 5.56 -8.76
N MET A 112 -2.78 5.01 -9.25
CA MET A 112 -3.40 5.45 -10.51
C MET A 112 -4.36 6.63 -10.32
N MET A 113 -5.03 6.76 -9.18
CA MET A 113 -6.06 7.78 -8.93
C MET A 113 -5.51 9.21 -8.69
N GLY A 114 -4.23 9.36 -8.35
CA GLY A 114 -3.61 10.64 -7.93
C GLY A 114 -3.48 11.77 -8.98
N LYS A 115 -4.27 11.80 -10.06
CA LYS A 115 -4.27 12.91 -11.05
C LYS A 115 -5.65 13.36 -11.53
N LYS A 116 -6.75 12.75 -11.10
CA LYS A 116 -8.06 13.02 -11.75
C LYS A 116 -8.74 14.32 -11.32
N GLU A 117 -8.33 14.96 -10.22
CA GLU A 117 -9.04 16.13 -9.67
C GLU A 117 -8.59 17.51 -10.19
N MET A 118 -7.39 17.67 -10.75
CA MET A 118 -6.89 19.02 -11.11
C MET A 118 -7.19 19.52 -12.53
N MET A 119 -7.73 18.69 -13.43
CA MET A 119 -8.02 19.11 -14.81
C MET A 119 -9.45 19.63 -15.04
N GLY A 120 -10.35 19.49 -14.07
CA GLY A 120 -11.75 19.95 -14.21
C GLY A 120 -11.99 21.42 -13.87
N SER A 121 -11.03 22.10 -13.23
CA SER A 121 -11.24 23.44 -12.67
C SER A 121 -10.65 24.58 -13.49
N SER A 122 -9.87 24.33 -14.55
CA SER A 122 -9.14 25.39 -15.28
C SER A 122 -9.79 25.85 -16.58
N MET A 123 -10.92 25.29 -17.00
CA MET A 123 -11.63 25.70 -18.24
C MET A 123 -12.72 26.77 -18.05
N GLY A 124 -12.82 27.39 -16.86
CA GLY A 124 -13.91 28.31 -16.53
C GLY A 124 -13.65 29.81 -16.66
N SER A 125 -12.42 30.27 -16.94
CA SER A 125 -12.07 31.70 -16.81
C SER A 125 -11.38 32.27 -18.05
N SER A 126 -12.10 32.33 -19.16
CA SER A 126 -11.76 33.20 -20.29
C SER A 126 -13.01 33.92 -20.80
N MET A 127 -13.52 34.87 -20.03
CA MET A 127 -14.41 35.91 -20.55
C MET A 127 -13.55 37.11 -20.95
N PRO A 128 -13.44 37.45 -22.25
CA PRO A 128 -12.78 38.67 -22.67
C PRO A 128 -13.66 39.86 -22.29
N MET A 129 -13.17 40.72 -21.38
CA MET A 129 -13.79 42.01 -21.10
C MET A 129 -13.65 42.91 -22.32
N SER A 130 -14.78 43.15 -22.99
CA SER A 130 -14.94 44.09 -24.09
C SER A 130 -14.48 45.49 -23.67
N MET A 131 -13.55 46.07 -24.44
CA MET A 131 -13.10 47.46 -24.32
C MET A 131 -14.29 48.41 -24.54
N GLY A 132 -14.69 49.12 -23.48
CA GLY A 132 -15.53 50.31 -23.60
C GLY A 132 -14.76 51.45 -24.27
N LYS A 133 -15.32 52.01 -25.34
CA LYS A 133 -14.80 53.21 -26.02
C LYS A 133 -14.86 54.44 -25.10
N PRO A 134 -13.87 55.36 -25.15
CA PRO A 134 -13.99 56.65 -24.48
C PRO A 134 -14.92 57.57 -25.29
N GLY A 135 -15.94 58.10 -24.60
CA GLY A 135 -16.84 59.14 -25.13
C GLY A 135 -16.35 60.53 -24.72
N MET A 136 -16.14 61.35 -25.76
CA MET A 136 -16.10 62.83 -25.88
C MET A 136 -15.75 63.68 -24.65
#